data_AF-G3I7F6-F1
#
_entry.id   AF-G3I7F6-F1
#
_cell.length_a   1.000
_cell.length_b   1.000
_cell.length_c   1.000
_cell.angle_alpha   90.00
_cell.angle_beta   90.00
_cell.angle_gamma   90.00
#
_symmetry.space_group_name_H-M   'P 1'
#
loop_
_entity.id
_entity.type
_entity.pdbx_description
1 polymer ?
#
loop_
_entity_poly.entity_id
_entity_poly.type
_entity_poly.pdbx_seq_one_letter_code
_entity_poly.pdbx_strand_id
1 'polypeptide(L)'
;MRGAFGKPQGIVARVHIGQVIMPNCTKLQSKEHVTEALCRAKFKFPGRQKINISKKWGFTKFNADELEGMVAENRLIPDGYGVKYIPNTGPLDKWRALHSCELPWCSPVPYQIMFSNKSHIQSA
;
A
#
# COMPACT_ATOMS: atom_id res chain seq x y z
N MET A 1 -45.79 -2.39 11.90
CA MET A 1 -45.97 -1.76 10.57
C MET A 1 -45.99 -2.85 9.51
N ARG A 2 -47.01 -2.92 8.66
CA ARG A 2 -47.16 -3.99 7.65
C ARG A 2 -46.38 -3.61 6.38
N GLY A 3 -45.53 -4.51 5.86
CA GLY A 3 -44.81 -4.30 4.59
C GLY A 3 -43.56 -3.38 4.67
N ALA A 4 -42.83 -3.39 5.79
CA ALA A 4 -41.74 -2.44 6.05
C ALA A 4 -40.35 -2.83 5.50
N PHE A 5 -40.27 -3.68 4.48
CA PHE A 5 -38.98 -4.01 3.85
C PHE A 5 -38.55 -2.88 2.89
N GLY A 6 -37.38 -2.31 3.13
CA GLY A 6 -36.87 -1.16 2.38
C GLY A 6 -36.43 -1.52 0.95
N LYS A 7 -36.60 -0.58 0.02
CA LYS A 7 -35.97 -0.63 -1.32
C LYS A 7 -34.49 -0.22 -1.21
N PRO A 8 -33.60 -0.72 -2.09
CA PRO A 8 -32.20 -0.33 -2.08
C PRO A 8 -32.05 1.14 -2.51
N GLN A 9 -31.43 1.98 -1.67
CA GLN A 9 -31.21 3.42 -1.93
C GLN A 9 -29.75 3.76 -2.29
N GLY A 10 -28.78 2.98 -1.83
CA GLY A 10 -27.36 3.26 -2.04
C GLY A 10 -26.44 2.14 -1.57
N ILE A 11 -25.13 2.32 -1.81
CA ILE A 11 -24.07 1.38 -1.46
C ILE A 11 -23.20 2.00 -0.36
N VAL A 12 -22.73 1.17 0.57
CA VAL A 12 -21.85 1.57 1.66
C VAL A 12 -20.68 0.59 1.77
N ALA A 13 -19.48 1.12 2.02
CA ALA A 13 -18.31 0.30 2.34
C ALA A 13 -18.27 -0.02 3.84
N ARG A 14 -18.16 -1.29 4.20
CA ARG A 14 -17.95 -1.73 5.59
C ARG A 14 -16.46 -1.74 5.89
N VAL A 15 -16.06 -1.04 6.95
CA VAL A 15 -14.65 -0.87 7.33
C VAL A 15 -14.43 -1.32 8.77
N HIS A 16 -13.45 -2.20 8.97
CA HIS A 16 -13.03 -2.66 10.30
C HIS A 16 -11.99 -1.73 10.95
N ILE A 17 -11.79 -1.87 12.25
CA ILE A 17 -10.75 -1.13 12.98
C ILE A 17 -9.38 -1.56 12.46
N GLY A 18 -8.50 -0.58 12.19
CA GLY A 18 -7.17 -0.83 11.65
C GLY A 18 -7.13 -1.11 10.15
N GLN A 19 -8.28 -1.25 9.48
CA GLN A 19 -8.33 -1.40 8.04
C GLN A 19 -7.89 -0.09 7.35
N VAL A 20 -7.01 -0.24 6.35
CA VAL A 20 -6.55 0.88 5.52
C VAL A 20 -7.66 1.25 4.53
N ILE A 21 -8.03 2.53 4.51
CA ILE A 21 -9.09 3.07 3.65
C ILE A 21 -8.46 3.74 2.42
N MET A 22 -7.50 4.64 2.65
CA MET A 22 -6.87 5.44 1.59
C MET A 22 -5.35 5.37 1.73
N PRO A 23 -4.68 4.49 0.99
CA PRO A 23 -3.23 4.45 0.91
C PRO A 23 -2.74 5.42 -0.18
N ASN A 24 -1.71 6.21 0.12
CA ASN A 24 -1.03 7.07 -0.85
C ASN A 24 0.44 6.70 -0.94
N CYS A 25 1.00 6.74 -2.15
CA CYS A 25 2.43 6.58 -2.40
C CYS A 25 2.99 7.84 -3.02
N THR A 26 3.99 8.44 -2.37
CA THR A 26 4.65 9.62 -2.90
C THR A 26 6.14 9.64 -2.58
N LYS A 27 6.88 10.54 -3.24
CA LYS A 27 8.29 10.76 -2.96
C LYS A 27 8.47 11.41 -1.59
N LEU A 28 9.61 11.17 -0.95
CA LEU A 28 9.97 11.69 0.39
C LEU A 28 9.71 13.19 0.55
N GLN A 29 10.04 13.99 -0.48
CA GLN A 29 9.90 15.45 -0.47
C GLN A 29 8.46 15.94 -0.21
N SER A 30 7.46 15.15 -0.61
CA SER A 30 6.04 15.54 -0.53
C SER A 30 5.32 15.01 0.71
N LYS A 31 6.05 14.37 1.63
CA LYS A 31 5.50 13.69 2.80
C LYS A 31 4.60 14.59 3.65
N GLU A 32 5.04 15.82 3.91
CA GLU A 32 4.33 16.78 4.75
C GLU A 32 3.01 17.22 4.12
N HIS A 33 3.05 17.56 2.83
CA HIS A 33 1.87 17.94 2.06
C HIS A 33 0.81 16.83 2.02
N VAL A 34 1.22 15.58 1.82
CA VAL A 34 0.30 14.44 1.82
C VAL A 34 -0.29 14.19 3.21
N THR A 35 0.52 14.35 4.26
CA THR A 35 0.05 14.21 5.65
C THR A 35 -1.03 15.25 5.96
N GLU A 36 -0.82 16.51 5.55
CA GLU A 36 -1.82 17.57 5.73
C GLU A 36 -3.09 17.31 4.90
N ALA A 37 -2.94 16.86 3.66
CA ALA A 37 -4.08 16.50 2.81
C ALA A 37 -4.93 15.39 3.44
N LEU A 38 -4.29 14.36 4.01
CA LEU A 38 -4.98 13.29 4.72
C LEU A 38 -5.61 13.78 6.04
N CYS A 39 -4.98 14.72 6.75
CA CYS A 39 -5.58 15.38 7.92
C CYS A 39 -6.87 16.12 7.54
N ARG A 40 -6.92 16.77 6.38
CA ARG A 40 -8.13 17.44 5.87
C ARG A 40 -9.19 16.44 5.42
N ALA A 41 -8.78 15.39 4.71
CA ALA A 41 -9.67 14.33 4.25
C ALA A 41 -10.34 13.60 5.42
N LYS A 42 -9.62 13.47 6.54
CA LYS A 42 -10.11 12.83 7.77
C LYS A 42 -11.45 13.38 8.25
N PHE A 43 -11.67 14.70 8.14
CA PHE A 43 -12.90 15.35 8.60
C PHE A 43 -14.15 14.97 7.79
N LYS A 44 -13.98 14.34 6.62
CA LYS A 44 -15.11 13.86 5.81
C LYS A 44 -15.53 12.44 6.20
N PHE A 45 -14.72 11.72 6.99
CA PHE A 45 -15.05 10.38 7.46
C PHE A 45 -15.60 10.42 8.89
N PRO A 46 -16.67 9.66 9.18
CA PRO A 46 -17.20 9.57 10.53
C PRO A 46 -16.24 8.81 11.46
N GLY A 47 -16.17 9.23 12.71
CA GLY A 47 -15.34 8.60 13.74
C GLY A 47 -13.89 9.13 13.79
N ARG A 48 -12.98 8.31 14.33
CA ARG A 48 -11.56 8.66 14.47
C ARG A 48 -10.73 7.84 13.51
N GLN A 49 -9.94 8.51 12.68
CA GLN A 49 -8.99 7.86 11.78
C GLN A 49 -7.55 8.19 12.18
N LYS A 50 -6.62 7.30 11.83
CA LYS A 50 -5.19 7.40 12.13
C LYS A 50 -4.40 7.42 10.82
N ILE A 51 -3.52 8.41 10.70
CA ILE A 51 -2.55 8.49 9.61
C ILE A 51 -1.25 7.87 10.11
N ASN A 52 -0.78 6.85 9.42
CA ASN A 52 0.48 6.16 9.71
C ASN A 52 1.37 6.21 8.48
N ILE A 53 2.68 6.40 8.68
CA ILE A 53 3.67 6.20 7.62
C ILE A 53 4.12 4.74 7.71
N SER A 54 4.02 3.99 6.62
CA SER A 54 4.48 2.59 6.59
C SER A 54 5.96 2.48 6.28
N LYS A 55 6.58 1.39 6.73
CA LYS A 55 7.95 1.00 6.37
C LYS A 55 8.06 0.25 5.04
N LYS A 56 6.91 -0.11 4.46
CA LYS A 56 6.82 -0.81 3.18
C LYS A 56 7.19 0.11 2.03
N TRP A 57 7.75 -0.49 0.99
CA TRP A 57 8.05 0.22 -0.24
C TRP A 57 6.80 0.35 -1.10
N GLY A 58 6.24 1.55 -1.15
CA GLY A 58 5.03 1.81 -1.93
C GLY A 58 3.87 0.85 -1.56
N PHE A 59 3.19 0.27 -2.56
CA PHE A 59 2.15 -0.74 -2.33
C PHE A 59 2.64 -2.18 -2.44
N THR A 60 3.96 -2.39 -2.31
CA THR A 60 4.51 -3.75 -2.30
C THR A 60 4.33 -4.40 -0.93
N LYS A 61 4.57 -5.71 -0.88
CA LYS A 61 4.54 -6.48 0.37
C LYS A 61 5.83 -6.30 1.19
N PHE A 62 6.90 -5.87 0.55
CA PHE A 62 8.25 -5.81 1.09
C PHE A 62 8.51 -4.51 1.84
N ASN A 63 9.40 -4.58 2.83
CA ASN A 63 9.95 -3.40 3.47
C ASN A 63 10.95 -2.71 2.53
N ALA A 64 11.20 -1.41 2.72
CA ALA A 64 12.17 -0.67 1.91
C ALA A 64 13.56 -1.34 1.93
N ASP A 65 14.05 -1.68 3.13
CA ASP A 65 15.38 -2.28 3.33
C ASP A 65 15.50 -3.67 2.66
N GLU A 66 14.45 -4.50 2.77
CA GLU A 66 14.41 -5.84 2.17
C GLU A 66 14.38 -5.77 0.64
N LEU A 67 13.67 -4.77 0.10
CA LEU A 67 13.55 -4.60 -1.33
C LEU A 67 14.89 -4.23 -1.95
N GLU A 68 15.65 -3.32 -1.34
CA GLU A 68 17.00 -2.95 -1.80
C GLU A 68 17.94 -4.16 -1.89
N GLY A 69 17.90 -5.06 -0.89
CA GLY A 69 18.64 -6.32 -0.93
C GLY A 69 18.20 -7.25 -2.07
N MET A 70 16.89 -7.44 -2.24
CA MET A 70 16.34 -8.29 -3.30
C MET A 70 16.58 -7.74 -4.72
N VAL A 71 16.70 -6.42 -4.86
CA VAL A 71 17.10 -5.76 -6.11
C VAL A 71 18.56 -6.01 -6.41
N ALA A 72 19.44 -5.87 -5.42
CA ALA A 72 20.86 -6.21 -5.56
C ALA A 72 21.06 -7.70 -5.93
N GLU A 73 20.19 -8.58 -5.44
CA GLU A 73 20.16 -10.01 -5.79
C GLU A 73 19.50 -10.31 -7.15
N ASN A 74 18.98 -9.30 -7.87
CA ASN A 74 18.21 -9.45 -9.13
C ASN A 74 17.00 -10.40 -9.03
N ARG A 75 16.36 -10.49 -7.85
CA ARG A 75 15.22 -11.39 -7.59
C ARG A 75 13.85 -10.77 -7.88
N LEU A 76 13.84 -9.54 -8.38
CA LEU A 76 12.64 -8.73 -8.54
C LEU A 76 12.53 -8.21 -9.96
N ILE A 77 11.38 -8.43 -10.58
CA ILE A 77 11.06 -7.90 -11.90
C ILE A 77 10.08 -6.74 -11.73
N PRO A 78 10.40 -5.54 -12.25
CA PRO A 78 9.45 -4.42 -12.26
C PRO A 78 8.23 -4.78 -13.12
N ASP A 79 7.04 -4.58 -12.57
CA ASP A 79 5.76 -4.83 -13.24
C ASP A 79 4.91 -3.55 -13.24
N GLY A 80 5.46 -2.50 -13.86
CA GLY A 80 4.90 -1.16 -13.86
C GLY A 80 4.88 -0.55 -12.45
N TYR A 81 3.73 -0.61 -11.78
CA TYR A 81 3.56 -0.06 -10.43
C TYR A 81 3.88 -1.09 -9.33
N GLY A 82 3.81 -2.38 -9.65
CA GLY A 82 4.11 -3.46 -8.73
C GLY A 82 5.48 -4.09 -8.99
N VAL A 83 5.77 -5.13 -8.21
CA VAL A 83 6.98 -5.93 -8.36
C VAL A 83 6.61 -7.40 -8.36
N LYS A 84 7.16 -8.15 -9.29
CA LYS A 84 7.05 -9.61 -9.35
C LYS A 84 8.29 -10.24 -8.72
N TYR A 85 8.06 -11.13 -7.76
CA TYR A 85 9.12 -11.92 -7.15
C TYR A 85 9.47 -13.12 -8.02
N ILE A 86 10.77 -13.34 -8.26
CA ILE A 86 11.27 -14.52 -8.94
C ILE A 86 11.55 -15.61 -7.90
N PRO A 87 10.80 -16.72 -7.88
CA PRO A 87 11.13 -17.84 -7.01
C PRO A 87 12.32 -18.62 -7.56
N ASN A 88 13.03 -19.33 -6.68
CA ASN A 88 14.10 -20.27 -7.05
C ASN A 88 13.57 -21.59 -7.63
N THR A 89 12.29 -21.65 -8.00
CA THR A 89 11.61 -22.86 -8.44
C THR A 89 11.10 -22.67 -9.86
N GLY A 90 11.49 -23.56 -10.76
CA GLY A 90 11.05 -23.57 -12.15
C GLY A 90 12.14 -24.08 -13.10
N PRO A 91 11.83 -24.17 -14.40
CA PRO A 91 12.81 -24.57 -15.41
C PRO A 91 14.01 -23.60 -15.47
N LEU A 92 15.22 -24.15 -15.44
CA LEU A 92 16.47 -23.38 -15.34
C LEU A 92 16.68 -22.41 -16.51
N ASP A 93 16.19 -22.75 -17.71
CA ASP A 93 16.30 -21.88 -18.89
C ASP A 93 15.54 -20.57 -18.72
N LYS A 94 14.32 -20.64 -18.15
CA LYS A 94 13.52 -19.45 -17.84
C LYS A 94 14.17 -18.62 -16.75
N TRP A 95 14.74 -19.28 -15.74
CA TRP A 95 15.45 -18.59 -14.66
C TRP A 95 16.65 -17.80 -15.19
N ARG A 96 17.48 -18.42 -16.05
CA ARG A 96 18.63 -17.76 -16.69
C ARG A 96 18.21 -16.56 -17.53
N ALA A 97 17.18 -16.70 -18.37
CA ALA A 97 16.69 -15.61 -19.23
C ALA A 97 16.23 -14.38 -18.44
N LEU A 98 15.63 -14.59 -17.26
CA LEU A 98 15.18 -13.50 -16.39
C LEU A 98 16.35 -12.80 -15.68
N HIS A 99 17.41 -13.53 -15.31
CA HIS A 99 18.57 -12.96 -14.61
C HIS A 99 19.60 -12.34 -15.57
N SER A 100 19.56 -12.66 -16.86
CA SER A 100 20.42 -12.03 -17.87
C SER A 100 19.95 -10.62 -18.28
N CYS A 101 18.70 -10.27 -18.02
CA CYS A 101 18.19 -8.92 -18.28
C CYS A 101 18.42 -8.04 -17.05
N GLU A 102 19.46 -7.20 -17.08
CA GLU A 102 19.57 -6.06 -16.18
C GLU A 102 18.46 -5.06 -16.53
N LEU A 103 17.35 -5.12 -15.78
CA LEU A 103 16.27 -4.18 -15.96
C LEU A 103 16.59 -2.89 -15.19
N PRO A 104 16.52 -1.71 -15.85
CA PRO A 104 16.83 -0.45 -15.20
C PRO A 104 15.84 -0.21 -14.07
N TRP A 105 16.35 -0.25 -12.84
CA TRP A 105 15.59 0.06 -11.64
C TRP A 105 15.47 1.58 -11.51
N CYS A 106 14.32 2.13 -11.92
CA CYS A 106 14.08 3.57 -11.86
C CYS A 106 13.59 3.94 -10.45
N SER A 107 14.47 4.38 -9.56
CA SER A 107 14.09 4.87 -8.24
C SER A 107 13.74 6.37 -8.28
N PRO A 108 12.62 6.76 -7.64
CA PRO A 108 12.76 7.45 -6.36
C PRO A 108 11.83 6.87 -5.28
N VAL A 109 12.42 6.62 -4.11
CA VAL A 109 11.86 6.03 -2.88
C VAL A 109 10.41 6.47 -2.59
N PRO A 110 9.40 5.61 -2.82
CA PRO A 110 8.01 5.88 -2.48
C PRO A 110 7.77 5.57 -1.00
N TYR A 111 7.53 6.61 -0.21
CA TYR A 111 6.93 6.44 1.11
C TYR A 111 5.44 6.14 0.92
N GLN A 112 4.97 5.06 1.55
CA GLN A 112 3.54 4.79 1.66
C GLN A 112 3.01 5.41 2.95
N ILE A 113 1.97 6.24 2.81
CA ILE A 113 1.21 6.82 3.93
C ILE A 113 -0.16 6.16 3.93
N MET A 114 -0.52 5.57 5.06
CA MET A 114 -1.74 4.81 5.25
C MET A 114 -2.72 5.59 6.13
N PHE A 115 -3.92 5.81 5.61
CA PHE A 115 -5.06 6.31 6.37
C PHE A 115 -5.96 5.15 6.81
N SER A 116 -6.14 4.98 8.11
CA SER A 116 -6.81 3.80 8.71
C SER A 116 -7.85 4.18 9.76
N ASN A 117 -8.87 3.35 9.96
CA ASN A 117 -9.87 3.58 11.00
C ASN A 117 -9.31 3.25 12.39
N LYS A 118 -9.50 4.12 13.39
CA LYS A 118 -8.97 3.95 14.76
C LYS A 118 -10.09 3.59 15.73
N SER A 119 -9.79 2.71 16.69
CA SER A 119 -10.70 2.43 17.81
C SER A 119 -10.97 3.70 18.64
N HIS A 120 -12.19 3.79 19.19
CA HIS A 120 -12.55 4.84 20.16
C HIS A 120 -11.86 4.64 21.52
N ILE A 121 -11.50 3.39 21.83
CA ILE A 121 -10.78 2.97 23.03
C ILE A 121 -9.28 3.04 22.69
N GLN A 122 -8.57 3.98 23.32
CA GLN A 122 -7.11 3.95 23.34
C GLN A 122 -6.69 2.73 24.13
N SER A 123 -6.26 1.66 23.47
CA SER A 123 -5.37 0.70 24.13
C SER A 123 -4.09 1.47 24.46
N ALA A 124 -3.82 1.61 25.75
CA ALA A 124 -2.60 2.17 26.32
C ALA A 124 -1.37 1.42 25.80
#